data_AF-E9G9H1-F1
#
_entry.id   AF-E9G9H1-F1
#
_cell.length_a   1.000
_cell.length_b   1.000
_cell.length_c   1.000
_cell.angle_alpha   90.00
_cell.angle_beta   90.00
_cell.angle_gamma   90.00
#
_symmetry.space_group_name_H-M   'P 1'
#
loop_
_entity.id
_entity.type
_entity.pdbx_description
1 polymer ?
#
loop_
_entity_poly.entity_id
_entity_poly.type
_entity_poly.pdbx_seq_one_letter_code
_entity_poly.pdbx_strand_id
1 'polypeptide(L)'
;MAPNYARTIIKRHLTRIVKLAKAYKTTDMTLEAFNEVEKLEKKLDGFHKTYEIFSKRIQDAMYKEGVDQATIDADFDTIIQTMDEVNFAKIIGIKNKRREWLNKLEDEAILKFLQQQAANHAATQAQLNHDIISQVSAAISTAYSVPVAPGDVNLSPTASQKQASQTNTVELILKTLITSQFAAVSVPNPTPPVMSSLTTESCSFPNTPSYQSKENI
;
A
#
# COMPACT_ATOMS: atom_id res chain seq x y z
N MET A 1 -26.83 10.32 41.15
CA MET A 1 -25.42 10.76 41.01
C MET A 1 -25.43 12.17 40.46
N ALA A 2 -24.76 13.13 41.09
CA ALA A 2 -24.78 14.54 40.66
C ALA A 2 -24.20 14.65 39.23
N PRO A 3 -24.86 15.38 38.30
CA PRO A 3 -24.41 15.51 36.91
C PRO A 3 -22.95 15.96 36.78
N ASN A 4 -22.52 16.91 37.62
CA ASN A 4 -21.14 17.40 37.69
C ASN A 4 -20.12 16.28 37.98
N TYR A 5 -20.40 15.44 38.98
CA TYR A 5 -19.51 14.34 39.34
C TYR A 5 -19.40 13.30 38.21
N ALA A 6 -20.51 12.97 37.56
CA ALA A 6 -20.53 12.07 36.42
C ALA A 6 -19.73 12.64 35.23
N ARG A 7 -19.92 13.94 34.89
CA ARG A 7 -19.18 14.61 33.82
C ARG A 7 -17.66 14.57 34.06
N THR A 8 -17.21 14.84 35.29
CA THR A 8 -15.77 14.80 35.63
C THR A 8 -15.17 13.40 35.46
N ILE A 9 -15.88 12.35 35.88
CA ILE A 9 -15.43 10.96 35.68
C ILE A 9 -15.32 10.64 34.19
N ILE A 10 -16.34 11.00 33.41
CA ILE A 10 -16.36 10.76 31.96
C ILE A 10 -15.22 11.53 31.28
N LYS A 11 -14.96 12.78 31.68
CA LYS A 11 -13.83 13.57 31.16
C LYS A 11 -12.50 12.85 31.36
N ARG A 12 -12.27 12.26 32.55
CA ARG A 12 -11.05 11.47 32.81
C ARG A 12 -10.93 10.26 31.88
N HIS A 13 -12.03 9.56 31.61
CA HIS A 13 -12.05 8.45 30.65
C HIS A 13 -11.74 8.94 29.22
N LEU A 14 -12.35 10.04 28.79
CA LEU A 14 -12.07 10.67 27.50
C LEU A 14 -10.59 11.02 27.36
N THR A 15 -10.02 11.74 28.34
CA THR A 15 -8.60 12.11 28.35
C THR A 15 -7.69 10.87 28.28
N ARG A 16 -8.03 9.78 28.98
CA ARG A 16 -7.26 8.54 28.92
C ARG A 16 -7.30 7.91 27.52
N ILE A 17 -8.48 7.83 26.90
CA ILE A 17 -8.65 7.27 25.56
C ILE A 17 -7.94 8.14 24.51
N VAL A 18 -8.06 9.48 24.61
CA VAL A 18 -7.35 10.44 23.75
C VAL A 18 -5.84 10.24 23.83
N LYS A 19 -5.27 10.06 25.03
CA LYS A 19 -3.84 9.78 25.21
C LYS A 19 -3.44 8.46 24.55
N LEU A 20 -4.23 7.40 24.72
CA LEU A 20 -3.97 6.11 24.08
C LEU A 20 -4.02 6.24 22.55
N ALA A 21 -5.06 6.88 22.00
CA ALA A 21 -5.18 7.11 20.56
C ALA A 21 -4.01 7.92 19.99
N LYS A 22 -3.51 8.91 20.74
CA LYS A 22 -2.30 9.68 20.37
C LYS A 22 -1.04 8.82 20.40
N ALA A 23 -0.90 7.89 21.35
CA ALA A 23 0.24 6.99 21.42
C ALA A 23 0.33 6.08 20.18
N TYR A 24 -0.81 5.65 19.65
CA TYR A 24 -0.85 4.85 18.42
C TYR A 24 -0.31 5.58 17.19
N LYS A 25 -0.17 6.92 17.21
CA LYS A 25 0.39 7.69 16.09
C LYS A 25 1.79 7.22 15.69
N THR A 26 2.62 6.87 16.67
CA THR A 26 4.02 6.45 16.45
C THR A 26 4.18 4.93 16.44
N THR A 27 3.12 4.17 16.70
CA THR A 27 3.16 2.71 16.70
C THR A 27 3.11 2.17 15.28
N ASP A 28 3.97 1.21 14.94
CA ASP A 28 3.94 0.53 13.66
C ASP A 28 2.60 -0.16 13.42
N MET A 29 2.14 -0.08 12.17
CA MET A 29 0.82 -0.58 11.81
C MET A 29 0.78 -2.11 11.67
N THR A 30 0.10 -2.75 12.61
CA THR A 30 -0.20 -4.19 12.67
C THR A 30 -1.71 -4.42 12.75
N LEU A 31 -2.17 -5.65 12.48
CA LEU A 31 -3.58 -6.03 12.62
C LEU A 31 -4.08 -5.82 14.06
N GLU A 32 -3.23 -6.11 15.05
CA GLU A 32 -3.56 -5.89 16.47
C GLU A 32 -3.73 -4.39 16.76
N ALA A 33 -2.79 -3.55 16.31
CA ALA A 33 -2.87 -2.11 16.47
C ALA A 33 -4.13 -1.54 15.79
N PHE A 34 -4.48 -2.02 14.59
CA PHE A 34 -5.72 -1.65 13.90
C PHE A 34 -6.96 -1.99 14.74
N ASN A 35 -7.06 -3.24 15.21
CA ASN A 35 -8.20 -3.69 16.04
C ASN A 35 -8.32 -2.89 17.34
N GLU A 36 -7.20 -2.56 17.99
CA GLU A 36 -7.19 -1.73 19.19
C GLU A 36 -7.61 -0.29 18.90
N VAL A 37 -7.15 0.29 17.79
CA VAL A 37 -7.57 1.64 17.35
C VAL A 37 -9.09 1.67 17.08
N GLU A 38 -9.67 0.62 16.48
CA GLU A 38 -11.12 0.53 16.29
C GLU A 38 -11.89 0.44 17.61
N LYS A 39 -11.39 -0.35 18.56
CA LYS A 39 -12.00 -0.44 19.90
C LYS A 39 -11.93 0.90 20.63
N LEU A 40 -10.81 1.61 20.50
CA LEU A 40 -10.64 2.94 21.08
C LEU A 40 -11.61 3.95 20.47
N GLU A 41 -11.87 3.90 19.17
CA GLU A 41 -12.86 4.76 18.51
C GLU A 41 -14.26 4.56 19.09
N LYS A 42 -14.72 3.30 19.16
CA LYS A 42 -16.05 2.97 19.72
C LYS A 42 -16.19 3.44 21.16
N LYS A 43 -15.15 3.26 21.98
CA LYS A 43 -15.12 3.75 23.36
C LYS A 43 -15.14 5.28 23.41
N LEU A 44 -14.33 5.94 22.58
CA LEU A 44 -14.26 7.39 22.49
C LEU A 44 -15.63 7.98 22.14
N ASP A 45 -16.32 7.41 21.15
CA ASP A 45 -17.68 7.80 20.76
C ASP A 45 -18.70 7.66 21.89
N GLY A 46 -18.68 6.50 22.57
CA GLY A 46 -19.59 6.23 23.68
C GLY A 46 -19.40 7.21 24.84
N PHE A 47 -18.16 7.44 25.27
CA PHE A 47 -17.87 8.39 26.34
C PHE A 47 -18.13 9.84 25.91
N HIS A 48 -17.86 10.20 24.65
CA HIS A 48 -18.09 11.55 24.14
C HIS A 48 -19.57 11.90 24.14
N LYS A 49 -20.42 11.01 23.60
CA LYS A 49 -21.88 11.18 23.64
C LYS A 49 -22.42 11.29 25.05
N THR A 50 -21.87 10.50 25.98
CA THR A 50 -22.27 10.56 27.39
C THR A 50 -21.85 11.89 28.03
N TYR A 51 -20.64 12.38 27.71
CA TYR A 51 -20.15 13.68 28.16
C TYR A 51 -21.06 14.82 27.72
N GLU A 52 -21.45 14.86 26.43
CA GLU A 52 -22.37 15.87 25.88
C GLU A 52 -23.71 15.89 26.62
N ILE A 53 -24.28 14.71 26.90
CA ILE A 53 -25.56 14.60 27.63
C ILE A 53 -25.44 15.21 29.03
N PHE A 54 -24.37 14.90 29.77
CA PHE A 54 -24.18 15.45 31.11
C PHE A 54 -23.86 16.95 31.07
N SER A 55 -23.04 17.39 30.12
CA SER A 55 -22.73 18.82 29.92
C SER A 55 -23.99 19.63 29.67
N LYS A 56 -24.89 19.16 28.77
CA LYS A 56 -26.16 19.83 28.53
C LYS A 56 -27.03 19.92 29.79
N ARG A 57 -27.14 18.83 30.55
CA ARG A 57 -27.91 18.81 31.82
C ARG A 57 -27.35 19.77 32.87
N ILE A 58 -26.02 19.94 32.91
CA ILE A 58 -25.36 20.88 33.83
C ILE A 58 -25.68 22.32 33.39
N GLN A 59 -25.53 22.63 32.10
CA GLN A 59 -25.86 23.96 31.57
C GLN A 59 -27.34 24.30 31.78
N ASP A 60 -28.27 23.37 31.49
CA ASP A 60 -29.70 23.57 31.74
C ASP A 60 -29.99 23.88 33.22
N ALA A 61 -29.26 23.24 34.15
CA ALA A 61 -29.38 23.51 35.57
C ALA A 61 -28.79 24.88 35.95
N MET A 62 -27.63 25.26 35.41
CA MET A 62 -27.00 26.56 35.64
C MET A 62 -27.89 27.72 35.18
N TYR A 63 -28.52 27.59 34.02
CA TYR A 63 -29.49 28.58 33.52
C TYR A 63 -30.72 28.66 34.43
N LYS A 64 -31.24 27.51 34.90
CA LYS A 64 -32.40 27.46 35.79
C LYS A 64 -32.11 28.06 37.16
N GLU A 65 -30.90 27.86 37.68
CA GLU A 65 -30.45 28.36 38.97
C GLU A 65 -30.00 29.84 38.93
N GLY A 66 -29.94 30.45 37.74
CA GLY A 66 -29.53 31.84 37.58
C GLY A 66 -28.05 32.07 37.88
N VAL A 67 -27.21 31.07 37.56
CA VAL A 67 -25.75 31.17 37.69
C VAL A 67 -25.23 32.33 36.82
N ASP A 68 -24.18 32.99 37.27
CA ASP A 68 -23.59 34.12 36.56
C ASP A 68 -23.07 33.72 35.17
N GLN A 69 -23.15 34.66 34.23
CA GLN A 69 -22.79 34.42 32.83
C GLN A 69 -21.31 34.02 32.66
N ALA A 70 -20.41 34.57 33.48
CA ALA A 70 -18.99 34.25 33.37
C ALA A 70 -18.69 32.78 33.72
N THR A 71 -19.39 32.22 34.71
CA THR A 71 -19.31 30.79 35.06
C THR A 71 -19.91 29.91 33.96
N ILE A 72 -21.01 30.34 33.32
CA ILE A 72 -21.60 29.63 32.18
C ILE A 72 -20.63 29.61 30.99
N ASP A 73 -20.00 30.75 30.67
CA ASP A 73 -19.05 30.87 29.57
C ASP A 73 -17.80 30.00 29.82
N ALA A 74 -17.26 30.01 31.04
CA ALA A 74 -16.14 29.15 31.41
C ALA A 74 -16.47 27.64 31.29
N ASP A 75 -17.72 27.26 31.55
CA ASP A 75 -18.18 25.88 31.34
C ASP A 75 -18.25 25.53 29.85
N PHE A 76 -18.76 26.45 29.01
CA PHE A 76 -18.77 26.30 27.56
C PHE A 76 -17.36 26.14 26.98
N ASP A 77 -16.41 26.98 27.38
CA ASP A 77 -15.01 26.87 26.95
C ASP A 77 -14.42 25.50 27.29
N THR A 78 -14.71 25.00 28.49
CA THR A 78 -14.27 23.67 28.93
C THR A 78 -14.87 22.55 28.07
N ILE A 79 -16.13 22.69 27.66
CA ILE A 79 -16.82 21.73 26.79
C ILE A 79 -16.20 21.76 25.39
N ILE A 80 -16.02 22.95 24.81
CA ILE A 80 -15.42 23.15 23.47
C ILE A 80 -14.01 22.56 23.43
N GLN A 81 -13.16 22.89 24.41
CA GLN A 81 -11.81 22.33 24.50
C GLN A 81 -11.83 20.80 24.54
N THR A 82 -12.77 20.22 25.29
CA THR A 82 -12.89 18.75 25.37
C THR A 82 -13.34 18.15 24.04
N MET A 83 -14.24 18.81 23.30
CA MET A 83 -14.68 18.39 21.96
C MET A 83 -13.53 18.44 20.96
N ASP A 84 -12.73 19.51 20.98
CA ASP A 84 -11.57 19.66 20.10
C ASP A 84 -10.52 18.58 20.34
N GLU A 85 -10.23 18.25 21.61
CA GLU A 85 -9.31 17.15 21.95
C GLU A 85 -9.79 15.80 21.42
N VAL A 86 -11.08 15.52 21.52
CA VAL A 86 -11.70 14.29 21.02
C VAL A 86 -11.65 14.24 19.49
N ASN A 87 -12.02 15.33 18.82
CA ASN A 87 -11.99 15.43 17.37
C ASN A 87 -10.57 15.28 16.83
N PHE A 88 -9.60 15.93 17.46
CA PHE A 88 -8.20 15.79 17.10
C PHE A 88 -7.71 14.34 17.26
N ALA A 89 -8.07 13.67 18.35
CA ALA A 89 -7.71 12.26 18.56
C ALA A 89 -8.30 11.33 17.50
N LYS A 90 -9.56 11.56 17.10
CA LYS A 90 -10.22 10.81 16.02
C LYS A 90 -9.52 11.01 14.68
N ILE A 91 -9.22 12.25 14.31
CA ILE A 91 -8.64 12.58 13.01
C ILE A 91 -7.19 12.09 12.95
N ILE A 92 -6.36 12.55 13.90
CA ILE A 92 -4.91 12.37 13.83
C ILE A 92 -4.48 10.99 14.30
N GLY A 93 -5.12 10.44 15.32
CA GLY A 93 -4.79 9.13 15.87
C GLY A 93 -5.48 8.02 15.08
N ILE A 94 -6.82 8.04 15.03
CA ILE A 94 -7.61 6.88 14.60
C ILE A 94 -7.72 6.80 13.07
N LYS A 95 -8.18 7.88 12.42
CA LYS A 95 -8.40 7.87 10.95
C LYS A 95 -7.10 7.70 10.16
N ASN A 96 -6.02 8.38 10.56
CA ASN A 96 -4.73 8.23 9.91
C ASN A 96 -4.20 6.79 10.02
N LYS A 97 -4.37 6.16 11.19
CA LYS A 97 -3.94 4.78 11.41
C LYS A 97 -4.77 3.78 10.60
N ARG A 98 -6.08 3.98 10.48
CA ARG A 98 -6.88 3.20 9.52
C ARG A 98 -6.41 3.33 8.08
N ARG A 99 -6.05 4.55 7.65
CA ARG A 99 -5.52 4.78 6.30
C ARG A 99 -4.19 4.06 6.08
N GLU A 100 -3.29 4.12 7.06
CA GLU A 100 -2.02 3.39 7.00
C GLU A 100 -2.22 1.87 6.87
N TRP A 101 -3.20 1.30 7.59
CA TRP A 101 -3.55 -0.11 7.44
C TRP A 101 -4.09 -0.44 6.04
N LEU A 102 -4.99 0.38 5.50
CA LEU A 102 -5.54 0.19 4.16
C LEU A 102 -4.45 0.25 3.08
N ASN A 103 -3.54 1.22 3.17
CA ASN A 103 -2.42 1.33 2.26
C ASN A 103 -1.51 0.10 2.33
N LYS A 104 -1.24 -0.41 3.54
CA LYS A 104 -0.44 -1.64 3.71
C LYS A 104 -1.09 -2.86 3.04
N LEU A 105 -2.42 -3.00 3.16
CA LEU A 105 -3.15 -4.08 2.50
C LEU A 105 -3.12 -3.95 0.98
N GLU A 106 -3.19 -2.73 0.45
CA GLU A 106 -3.08 -2.45 -0.97
C GLU A 106 -1.68 -2.77 -1.50
N ASP A 107 -0.63 -2.33 -0.80
CA ASP A 107 0.77 -2.63 -1.15
C ASP A 107 1.05 -4.13 -1.16
N GLU A 108 0.54 -4.87 -0.17
CA GLU A 108 0.65 -6.34 -0.11
C GLU A 108 -0.09 -7.02 -1.27
N ALA A 109 -1.25 -6.49 -1.69
CA ALA A 109 -2.00 -7.01 -2.83
C ALA A 109 -1.26 -6.76 -4.16
N ILE A 110 -0.71 -5.56 -4.34
CA ILE A 110 0.11 -5.20 -5.51
C ILE A 110 1.34 -6.11 -5.59
N LEU A 111 2.04 -6.30 -4.47
CA LEU A 111 3.23 -7.16 -4.43
C LEU A 111 2.90 -8.60 -4.82
N LYS A 112 1.81 -9.17 -4.28
CA LYS A 112 1.34 -10.52 -4.65
C LYS A 112 0.97 -10.61 -6.13
N PHE A 113 0.32 -9.60 -6.67
CA PHE A 113 -0.02 -9.55 -8.08
C PHE A 113 1.23 -9.54 -8.98
N LEU A 114 2.22 -8.70 -8.66
CA LEU A 114 3.49 -8.64 -9.38
C LEU A 114 4.25 -9.96 -9.29
N GLN A 115 4.28 -10.58 -8.10
CA GLN A 115 4.93 -11.89 -7.90
C GLN A 115 4.23 -12.99 -8.71
N GLN A 116 2.90 -12.99 -8.77
CA GLN A 116 2.15 -13.92 -9.60
C GLN A 116 2.41 -13.70 -11.09
N GLN A 117 2.47 -12.43 -11.53
CA GLN A 117 2.77 -12.10 -12.92
C GLN A 117 4.16 -12.60 -13.31
N ALA A 118 5.17 -12.36 -12.47
CA ALA A 118 6.53 -12.86 -12.67
C ALA A 118 6.57 -14.40 -12.73
N ALA A 119 5.86 -15.09 -11.84
CA ALA A 119 5.76 -16.55 -11.86
C ALA A 119 5.10 -17.07 -13.15
N ASN A 120 4.03 -16.43 -13.62
CA ASN A 120 3.35 -16.79 -14.86
C ASN A 120 4.24 -16.56 -16.09
N HIS A 121 5.00 -15.46 -16.13
CA HIS A 121 5.98 -15.23 -17.19
C HIS A 121 7.08 -16.29 -17.19
N ALA A 122 7.62 -16.63 -16.01
CA ALA A 122 8.64 -17.69 -15.89
C ALA A 122 8.11 -19.06 -16.33
N ALA A 123 6.88 -19.41 -15.94
CA ALA A 123 6.24 -20.66 -16.36
C ALA A 123 5.98 -20.70 -17.86
N THR A 124 5.52 -19.60 -18.45
CA THR A 124 5.29 -19.49 -19.90
C THR A 124 6.61 -19.62 -20.67
N GLN A 125 7.67 -18.98 -20.19
CA GLN A 125 9.00 -19.08 -20.79
C GLN A 125 9.55 -20.52 -20.71
N ALA A 126 9.38 -21.20 -19.57
CA ALA A 126 9.80 -22.59 -19.41
C ALA A 126 9.04 -23.53 -20.35
N GLN A 127 7.72 -23.32 -20.52
CA GLN A 127 6.91 -24.10 -21.44
C GLN A 127 7.34 -23.88 -22.89
N LEU A 128 7.55 -22.62 -23.31
CA LEU A 128 8.04 -22.31 -24.65
C LEU A 128 9.41 -22.98 -24.91
N ASN A 129 10.31 -22.92 -23.94
CA ASN A 129 11.61 -23.59 -24.05
C ASN A 129 11.46 -25.12 -24.19
N HIS A 130 10.59 -25.73 -23.39
CA HIS A 130 10.32 -27.17 -23.46
C HIS A 130 9.72 -27.57 -24.83
N ASP A 131 8.74 -26.81 -25.33
CA ASP A 131 8.08 -27.09 -26.61
C ASP A 131 9.05 -26.95 -27.80
N ILE A 132 9.92 -25.94 -27.76
CA ILE A 132 10.99 -25.77 -28.76
C ILE A 132 11.94 -26.97 -28.74
N ILE A 133 12.43 -27.37 -27.56
CA ILE A 133 13.34 -28.53 -27.43
C ILE A 133 12.67 -29.80 -27.95
N SER A 134 11.39 -30.01 -27.62
CA SER A 134 10.62 -31.17 -28.06
C SER A 134 10.49 -31.21 -29.59
N GLN A 135 10.10 -30.10 -30.24
CA GLN A 135 10.01 -30.01 -31.70
C GLN A 135 11.36 -30.27 -32.38
N VAL A 136 12.45 -29.70 -31.84
CA VAL A 136 13.80 -29.90 -32.37
C VAL A 136 14.22 -31.38 -32.25
N SER A 137 13.96 -32.01 -31.11
CA SER A 137 14.30 -33.43 -30.90
C SER A 137 13.53 -34.37 -31.85
N ALA A 138 12.26 -34.08 -32.12
CA ALA A 138 11.44 -34.84 -33.07
C ALA A 138 11.90 -34.66 -34.52
N ALA A 139 12.25 -33.42 -34.92
CA ALA A 139 12.78 -33.13 -36.25
C ALA A 139 14.14 -33.82 -36.49
N ILE A 140 15.01 -33.86 -35.48
CA ILE A 140 16.27 -34.61 -35.53
C ILE A 140 15.96 -36.12 -35.66
N SER A 141 15.09 -36.68 -34.81
CA SER A 141 14.77 -38.12 -34.84
C SER A 141 14.19 -38.61 -36.17
N THR A 142 13.36 -37.78 -36.82
CA THR A 142 12.83 -38.07 -38.17
C THR A 142 13.87 -37.90 -39.28
N ALA A 143 14.79 -36.94 -39.15
CA ALA A 143 15.89 -36.75 -40.09
C ALA A 143 16.94 -37.89 -40.06
N TYR A 144 17.13 -38.55 -38.91
CA TYR A 144 18.07 -39.67 -38.73
C TYR A 144 17.40 -41.07 -38.81
N SER A 145 16.08 -41.15 -38.99
CA SER A 145 15.39 -42.41 -39.27
C SER A 145 15.64 -42.83 -40.72
N VAL A 146 16.81 -43.43 -40.98
CA VAL A 146 17.07 -44.16 -42.22
C VAL A 146 16.41 -45.53 -42.09
N PRO A 147 15.46 -45.92 -42.96
CA PRO A 147 15.06 -47.31 -43.04
C PRO A 147 16.27 -48.07 -43.59
N VAL A 148 16.97 -48.79 -42.71
CA VAL A 148 17.92 -49.82 -43.16
C VAL A 148 17.06 -50.97 -43.68
N ALA A 149 16.71 -50.90 -44.96
CA ALA A 149 16.36 -52.11 -45.68
C ALA A 149 17.61 -53.01 -45.68
N PRO A 150 17.51 -54.30 -45.33
CA PRO A 150 18.64 -55.20 -45.39
C PRO A 150 19.02 -55.38 -46.86
N GLY A 151 20.12 -54.74 -47.26
CA GLY A 151 20.71 -54.84 -48.59
C GLY A 151 20.33 -53.69 -49.51
N ASP A 152 21.16 -52.64 -49.53
CA ASP A 152 21.76 -52.15 -50.77
C ASP A 152 22.65 -50.94 -50.47
N VAL A 153 23.95 -51.11 -50.75
CA VAL A 153 24.94 -50.04 -50.75
C VAL A 153 24.87 -49.39 -52.13
N ASN A 154 24.24 -48.22 -52.24
CA ASN A 154 24.36 -47.42 -53.45
C ASN A 154 24.70 -45.97 -53.14
N LEU A 155 25.91 -45.59 -53.52
CA LEU A 155 26.45 -44.23 -53.46
C LEU A 155 25.73 -43.38 -54.51
N SER A 156 24.77 -42.54 -54.08
CA SER A 156 24.07 -41.60 -54.98
C SER A 156 24.25 -40.15 -54.51
N PRO A 157 24.38 -39.15 -55.42
CA PRO A 157 24.64 -37.74 -55.08
C PRO A 157 23.53 -37.06 -54.28
N THR A 158 22.39 -37.74 -54.12
CA THR A 158 21.22 -37.29 -53.34
C THR A 158 21.51 -37.19 -51.84
N ALA A 159 22.53 -37.88 -51.34
CA ALA A 159 22.97 -37.78 -49.95
C ALA A 159 23.49 -36.37 -49.60
N SER A 160 24.25 -35.74 -50.51
CA SER A 160 24.82 -34.40 -50.27
C SER A 160 23.78 -33.28 -50.30
N GLN A 161 22.71 -33.40 -51.09
CA GLN A 161 21.61 -32.42 -51.08
C GLN A 161 20.74 -32.54 -49.82
N LYS A 162 20.47 -33.76 -49.34
CA LYS A 162 19.79 -33.96 -48.05
C LYS A 162 20.61 -33.42 -46.88
N GLN A 163 21.92 -33.60 -46.92
CA GLN A 163 22.82 -33.11 -45.87
C GLN A 163 22.95 -31.58 -45.86
N ALA A 164 22.97 -30.92 -47.04
CA ALA A 164 22.99 -29.46 -47.16
C ALA A 164 21.66 -28.79 -46.77
N SER A 165 20.51 -29.43 -47.08
CA SER A 165 19.22 -28.98 -46.57
C SER A 165 19.11 -29.16 -45.05
N GLN A 166 19.67 -30.25 -44.50
CA GLN A 166 19.72 -30.51 -43.05
C GLN A 166 20.58 -29.50 -42.28
N THR A 167 21.76 -29.13 -42.77
CA THR A 167 22.60 -28.12 -42.11
C THR A 167 21.93 -26.75 -42.07
N ASN A 168 21.22 -26.35 -43.14
CA ASN A 168 20.47 -25.09 -43.16
C ASN A 168 19.29 -25.08 -42.17
N THR A 169 18.58 -26.20 -42.00
CA THR A 169 17.50 -26.28 -41.02
C THR A 169 18.02 -26.22 -39.58
N VAL A 170 19.12 -26.93 -39.28
CA VAL A 170 19.75 -26.90 -37.95
C VAL A 170 20.34 -25.53 -37.63
N GLU A 171 20.99 -24.86 -38.58
CA GLU A 171 21.49 -23.49 -38.38
C GLU A 171 20.38 -22.47 -38.14
N LEU A 172 19.26 -22.57 -38.88
CA LEU A 172 18.11 -21.69 -38.70
C LEU A 172 17.47 -21.89 -37.32
N ILE A 173 17.36 -23.15 -36.88
CA ILE A 173 16.86 -23.52 -35.54
C ILE A 173 17.82 -23.01 -34.44
N LEU A 174 19.13 -23.18 -34.61
CA LEU A 174 20.13 -22.72 -33.64
C LEU A 174 20.16 -21.19 -33.54
N LYS A 175 20.05 -20.48 -34.68
CA LYS A 175 19.89 -19.01 -34.69
C LYS A 175 18.61 -18.56 -34.00
N THR A 176 17.51 -19.30 -34.16
CA THR A 176 16.23 -19.00 -33.47
C THR A 176 16.36 -19.23 -31.96
N LEU A 177 17.06 -20.29 -31.54
CA LEU A 177 17.35 -20.61 -30.12
C LEU A 177 18.29 -19.60 -29.46
N ILE A 178 19.25 -19.05 -30.21
CA ILE A 178 20.15 -18.00 -29.72
C ILE A 178 19.39 -16.67 -29.63
N THR A 179 18.59 -16.33 -30.64
CA THR A 179 17.81 -15.06 -30.65
C THR A 179 16.76 -15.02 -29.54
N SER A 180 16.13 -16.14 -29.20
CA SER A 180 15.17 -16.22 -28.08
C SER A 180 15.82 -16.09 -26.70
N GLN A 181 17.08 -16.51 -26.54
CA GLN A 181 17.84 -16.36 -25.30
C GLN A 181 18.39 -14.94 -25.09
N PHE A 182 18.70 -14.20 -26.17
CA PHE A 182 19.19 -12.81 -26.07
C PHE A 182 18.10 -11.75 -26.00
N ALA A 183 16.89 -12.02 -26.50
CA ALA A 183 15.74 -11.11 -26.30
C ALA A 183 15.33 -10.97 -24.82
N ALA A 184 15.73 -11.92 -23.97
CA ALA A 184 15.48 -11.93 -22.52
C ALA A 184 16.47 -11.07 -21.70
N VAL A 185 17.50 -10.48 -22.31
CA VAL A 185 18.55 -9.72 -21.59
C VAL A 185 18.37 -8.18 -21.66
N SER A 186 17.31 -7.67 -22.30
CA SER A 186 16.97 -6.25 -22.20
C SER A 186 15.95 -6.00 -21.10
N VAL A 187 16.40 -6.05 -19.85
CA VAL A 187 15.73 -5.30 -18.79
C VAL A 187 16.02 -3.82 -19.09
N PRO A 188 15.02 -2.94 -19.30
CA PRO A 188 15.29 -1.52 -19.24
C PRO A 188 15.70 -1.23 -17.80
N ASN A 189 16.97 -0.89 -17.61
CA ASN A 189 17.44 -0.24 -16.40
C ASN A 189 16.46 0.93 -16.12
N PRO A 190 15.81 1.01 -14.94
CA PRO A 190 14.92 2.12 -14.67
C PRO A 190 15.77 3.39 -14.62
N THR A 191 15.72 4.18 -15.70
CA THR A 191 16.19 5.56 -15.69
C THR A 191 15.50 6.24 -14.51
N PRO A 192 16.23 6.81 -13.54
CA PRO A 192 15.58 7.60 -12.50
C PRO A 192 14.79 8.72 -13.18
N PRO A 193 13.57 9.04 -12.74
CA PRO A 193 12.78 10.07 -13.38
C PRO A 193 13.56 11.38 -13.34
N VAL A 194 13.78 11.94 -14.54
CA VAL A 194 14.26 13.30 -14.75
C VAL A 194 13.30 14.23 -14.01
N MET A 195 13.82 14.96 -13.03
CA MET A 195 13.17 16.12 -12.46
C MET A 195 12.94 17.14 -13.58
N SER A 196 11.74 17.15 -14.16
CA SER A 196 11.30 18.23 -15.04
C SER A 196 11.10 19.47 -14.18
N SER A 197 12.06 20.39 -14.31
CA SER A 197 11.97 21.79 -13.91
C SER A 197 10.94 22.56 -14.75
N LEU A 198 10.37 23.58 -14.10
CA LEU A 198 9.53 24.69 -14.61
C LEU A 198 8.03 24.34 -14.73
N THR A 199 7.13 25.07 -14.06
CA THR A 199 7.03 26.54 -14.06
C THR A 199 6.68 27.15 -12.70
N THR A 200 7.33 28.28 -12.43
CA THR A 200 6.95 29.28 -11.46
C THR A 200 5.61 29.91 -11.86
N GLU A 201 4.54 29.62 -11.13
CA GLU A 201 3.40 30.52 -11.03
C GLU A 201 3.28 31.04 -9.60
N SER A 202 3.46 32.34 -9.52
CA SER A 202 3.41 33.18 -8.35
C SER A 202 2.00 33.20 -7.78
N CYS A 203 1.81 32.60 -6.61
CA CYS A 203 0.71 32.93 -5.72
C CYS A 203 1.29 33.57 -4.47
N SER A 204 1.35 34.90 -4.51
CA SER A 204 1.65 35.78 -3.39
C SER A 204 0.76 35.43 -2.19
N PHE A 205 1.38 34.97 -1.10
CA PHE A 205 0.74 34.98 0.22
C PHE A 205 1.04 36.32 0.90
N PRO A 206 0.04 37.01 1.46
CA PRO A 206 0.26 38.25 2.18
C PRO A 206 1.07 38.02 3.46
N ASN A 207 2.11 38.83 3.62
CA ASN A 207 2.88 39.02 4.83
C ASN A 207 1.98 39.19 6.06
N THR A 208 2.16 38.36 7.09
CA THR A 208 1.90 38.76 8.48
C THR A 208 2.89 38.06 9.44
N PRO A 209 3.21 38.70 10.58
CA PRO A 209 4.58 38.79 11.06
C PRO A 209 4.99 37.72 12.07
N SER A 210 6.29 37.42 12.02
CA SER A 210 7.10 36.76 13.04
C SER A 210 6.78 37.27 14.45
N TYR A 211 6.27 36.40 15.32
CA TYR A 211 6.36 36.59 16.75
C TYR A 211 7.66 35.96 17.25
N GLN A 212 8.69 36.80 17.35
CA GLN A 212 9.85 36.52 18.18
C GLN A 212 9.38 36.47 19.64
N SER A 213 9.51 35.30 20.27
CA SER A 213 9.52 35.19 21.73
C SER A 213 10.74 35.95 22.24
N LYS A 214 10.52 37.15 22.79
CA LYS A 214 11.49 37.79 23.66
C LYS A 214 11.39 37.11 25.02
N GLU A 215 12.29 36.17 25.27
CA GLU A 215 12.79 35.97 26.61
C GLU A 215 13.51 37.26 27.03
N ASN A 216 13.06 37.87 28.13
CA ASN A 216 13.93 38.65 28.98
C ASN A 216 13.31 38.72 30.38
N ILE A 217 14.04 38.07 31.31
CA ILE A 217 14.32 38.39 32.72
C ILE A 217 13.25 39.16 33.49
#